data_AF-A0A351TIR5-F1
#
_entry.id   AF-A0A351TIR5-F1
#
_cell.length_a   1.000
_cell.length_b   1.000
_cell.length_c   1.000
_cell.angle_alpha   90.00
_cell.angle_beta   90.00
_cell.angle_gamma   90.00
#
_symmetry.space_group_name_H-M   'P 1'
#
loop_
_entity.id
_entity.type
_entity.pdbx_description
1 polymer ?
#
loop_
_entity_poly.entity_id
_entity_poly.type
_entity_poly.pdbx_seq_one_letter_code
_entity_poly.pdbx_strand_id
1 'polypeptide(L)'
;LGNIKNGVGESWDMWKNIARQAVHGEYGNPDAFCSDFEATNWMSATVATSNEEIIQHIIRICKRDPREGKVTTGGIVTVKDSTDNWYLSWTINRQPQFKAQDKNTVLIWLYSLSTDKAGNYVRKPMRECTGEEVCQEWLYHIGIPEEEIKTLAQEACNTT
;
A
#
# COMPACT_ATOMS: atom_id res chain seq x y z
N LEU A 1 4.57 -2.33 -12.57
CA LEU A 1 5.99 -2.67 -12.31
C LEU A 1 6.81 -3.02 -13.58
N GLY A 2 6.28 -2.88 -14.80
CA GLY A 2 6.88 -3.45 -16.03
C GLY A 2 8.25 -2.92 -16.49
N ASN A 3 8.82 -1.90 -15.83
CA ASN A 3 10.12 -1.32 -16.17
C ASN A 3 11.23 -1.66 -15.16
N ILE A 4 10.94 -2.46 -14.13
CA ILE A 4 11.94 -2.85 -13.12
C ILE A 4 12.85 -3.93 -13.72
N LYS A 5 14.16 -3.78 -13.51
CA LYS A 5 15.18 -4.74 -13.93
C LYS A 5 16.02 -5.13 -12.72
N ASN A 6 16.30 -6.42 -12.59
CA ASN A 6 17.15 -6.95 -11.53
C ASN A 6 18.51 -6.25 -11.52
N GLY A 7 18.89 -5.78 -10.34
CA GLY A 7 20.22 -5.25 -10.05
C GLY A 7 20.55 -3.93 -10.73
N VAL A 8 19.56 -3.18 -11.23
CA VAL A 8 19.75 -1.91 -11.93
C VAL A 8 19.08 -0.76 -11.17
N GLY A 9 19.72 0.40 -11.17
CA GLY A 9 19.24 1.63 -10.54
C GLY A 9 20.41 2.41 -9.98
N GLU A 10 20.35 3.74 -10.02
CA GLU A 10 21.51 4.61 -9.74
C GLU A 10 22.19 4.30 -8.39
N SER A 11 21.40 4.01 -7.35
CA SER A 11 21.92 3.61 -6.04
C SER A 11 22.58 2.23 -6.06
N TRP A 12 22.00 1.25 -6.75
CA TRP A 12 22.57 -0.09 -6.90
C TRP A 12 23.85 -0.07 -7.73
N ASP A 13 23.88 0.69 -8.82
CA ASP A 13 25.05 0.87 -9.68
C ASP A 13 26.20 1.54 -8.92
N MET A 14 25.88 2.56 -8.11
CA MET A 14 26.85 3.19 -7.22
C MET A 14 27.42 2.18 -6.22
N TRP A 15 26.58 1.43 -5.50
CA TRP A 15 27.06 0.45 -4.52
C TRP A 15 27.89 -0.65 -5.20
N LYS A 16 27.49 -1.13 -6.37
CA LYS A 16 28.28 -2.09 -7.17
C LYS A 16 29.66 -1.53 -7.53
N ASN A 17 29.74 -0.26 -7.93
CA ASN A 17 31.01 0.40 -8.25
C ASN A 17 31.92 0.55 -7.02
N ILE A 18 31.35 0.79 -5.84
CA ILE A 18 32.09 0.82 -4.57
C ILE A 18 32.55 -0.60 -4.20
N ALA A 19 31.64 -1.58 -4.22
CA ALA A 19 31.93 -2.97 -3.86
C ALA A 19 33.05 -3.59 -4.70
N ARG A 20 33.16 -3.23 -5.99
CA ARG A 20 34.27 -3.67 -6.87
C ARG A 20 35.65 -3.17 -6.47
N GLN A 21 35.74 -2.14 -5.64
CA GLN A 21 37.02 -1.61 -5.14
C GLN A 21 37.52 -2.36 -3.89
N ALA A 22 36.71 -3.27 -3.33
CA ALA A 22 37.07 -4.03 -2.14
C ALA A 22 38.16 -5.07 -2.45
N VAL A 23 39.13 -5.20 -1.55
CA VAL A 23 40.18 -6.24 -1.65
C VAL A 23 39.80 -7.49 -0.85
N HIS A 24 39.05 -7.30 0.24
CA HIS A 24 38.63 -8.33 1.18
C HIS A 24 37.10 -8.40 1.35
N GLY A 25 36.34 -7.74 0.48
CA GLY A 25 34.87 -7.68 0.56
C GLY A 25 34.34 -6.70 1.60
N GLU A 26 35.16 -5.78 2.09
CA GLU A 26 34.85 -4.79 3.14
C GLU A 26 33.69 -3.84 2.80
N TYR A 27 33.28 -3.76 1.54
CA TYR A 27 32.20 -2.90 1.06
C TYR A 27 30.88 -3.64 0.77
N GLY A 28 30.79 -4.91 1.14
CA GLY A 28 29.57 -5.71 1.08
C GLY A 28 29.24 -6.30 -0.30
N ASN A 29 28.09 -6.98 -0.38
CA ASN A 29 27.61 -7.67 -1.57
C ASN A 29 26.22 -7.14 -2.00
N PRO A 30 26.15 -6.11 -2.87
CA PRO A 30 24.87 -5.55 -3.33
C PRO A 30 23.98 -6.58 -4.05
N ASP A 31 24.57 -7.56 -4.75
CA ASP A 31 23.80 -8.55 -5.50
C ASP A 31 23.01 -9.50 -4.57
N ALA A 32 23.34 -9.60 -3.29
CA ALA A 32 22.52 -10.33 -2.32
C ALA A 32 21.13 -9.70 -2.08
N PHE A 33 20.93 -8.44 -2.47
CA PHE A 33 19.70 -7.68 -2.17
C PHE A 33 18.92 -7.29 -3.42
N CYS A 34 19.61 -7.04 -4.53
CA CYS A 34 18.98 -6.44 -5.73
C CYS A 34 18.89 -7.40 -6.93
N SER A 35 19.40 -8.63 -6.82
CA SER A 35 19.48 -9.56 -7.96
C SER A 35 18.16 -10.24 -8.33
N ASP A 36 17.17 -10.26 -7.43
CA ASP A 36 15.85 -10.83 -7.68
C ASP A 36 14.75 -9.98 -7.04
N PHE A 37 14.18 -9.05 -7.81
CA PHE A 37 13.12 -8.20 -7.31
C PHE A 37 11.82 -8.99 -7.08
N GLU A 38 11.59 -10.09 -7.79
CA GLU A 38 10.36 -10.89 -7.62
C GLU A 38 10.31 -11.52 -6.22
N ALA A 39 11.47 -11.87 -5.65
CA ALA A 39 11.57 -12.38 -4.28
C ALA A 39 11.48 -11.30 -3.19
N THR A 40 11.72 -10.03 -3.49
CA THR A 40 11.89 -8.96 -2.49
C THR A 40 10.93 -7.79 -2.63
N ASN A 41 9.90 -7.89 -3.50
CA ASN A 41 8.98 -6.80 -3.75
C ASN A 41 7.73 -6.85 -2.86
N TRP A 42 7.15 -5.68 -2.70
CA TRP A 42 5.83 -5.41 -2.14
C TRP A 42 5.35 -4.10 -2.76
N MET A 43 4.05 -3.81 -2.70
CA MET A 43 3.48 -2.61 -3.32
C MET A 43 2.56 -1.90 -2.34
N SER A 44 2.64 -0.58 -2.28
CA SER A 44 1.72 0.26 -1.50
C SER A 44 0.89 1.18 -2.37
N ALA A 45 -0.21 1.67 -1.82
CA ALA A 45 -0.95 2.81 -2.34
C ALA A 45 -1.43 3.70 -1.19
N THR A 46 -1.73 4.95 -1.50
CA THR A 46 -2.40 5.88 -0.58
C THR A 46 -3.78 6.20 -1.12
N VAL A 47 -4.82 5.87 -0.36
CA VAL A 47 -6.21 6.24 -0.64
C VAL A 47 -6.53 7.51 0.15
N ALA A 48 -7.01 8.53 -0.53
CA ALA A 48 -7.51 9.77 0.06
C ALA A 48 -9.03 9.84 -0.09
N THR A 49 -9.76 10.09 1.00
CA THR A 49 -11.21 10.29 0.95
C THR A 49 -11.70 11.23 2.04
N SER A 50 -12.75 11.98 1.76
CA SER A 50 -13.54 12.77 2.72
C SER A 50 -14.98 12.25 2.82
N ASN A 51 -15.28 11.11 2.20
CA ASN A 51 -16.61 10.54 2.16
C ASN A 51 -16.99 9.94 3.52
N GLU A 52 -18.13 10.39 4.05
CA GLU A 52 -18.57 10.02 5.40
C GLU A 52 -18.90 8.53 5.52
N GLU A 53 -19.44 7.89 4.48
CA GLU A 53 -19.78 6.48 4.52
C GLU A 53 -18.55 5.60 4.74
N ILE A 54 -17.50 5.82 3.94
CA ILE A 54 -16.21 5.12 4.06
C ILE A 54 -15.60 5.38 5.44
N ILE A 55 -15.65 6.64 5.91
CA ILE A 55 -15.14 7.02 7.24
C ILE A 55 -15.92 6.30 8.34
N GLN A 56 -17.24 6.13 8.22
CA GLN A 56 -18.04 5.39 9.19
C GLN A 56 -17.70 3.88 9.19
N HIS A 57 -17.37 3.28 8.05
CA HIS A 57 -16.83 1.91 8.01
C HIS A 57 -15.49 1.82 8.75
N ILE A 58 -14.58 2.77 8.51
CA ILE A 58 -13.30 2.86 9.24
C ILE A 58 -13.53 2.99 10.75
N ILE A 59 -14.42 3.89 11.18
CA ILE A 59 -14.76 4.10 12.60
C ILE A 59 -15.34 2.82 13.22
N ARG A 60 -16.20 2.09 12.51
CA ARG A 60 -16.72 0.81 12.99
C ARG A 60 -15.63 -0.22 13.24
N ILE A 61 -14.54 -0.19 12.48
CA ILE A 61 -13.40 -1.10 12.65
C ILE A 61 -12.47 -0.60 13.78
N CYS A 62 -12.00 0.64 13.69
CA CYS A 62 -10.96 1.19 14.56
C CYS A 62 -11.49 1.76 15.89
N LYS A 63 -12.81 1.94 16.01
CA LYS A 63 -13.51 2.53 17.17
C LYS A 63 -13.12 3.97 17.49
N ARG A 64 -12.56 4.70 16.53
CA ARG A 64 -12.06 6.08 16.66
C ARG A 64 -12.27 6.84 15.36
N ASP A 65 -12.63 8.12 15.46
CA ASP A 65 -12.72 8.99 14.29
C ASP A 65 -11.32 9.50 13.89
N PRO A 66 -10.86 9.19 12.67
CA PRO A 66 -9.55 9.63 12.20
C PRO A 66 -9.35 11.15 12.19
N ARG A 67 -10.43 11.92 12.11
CA ARG A 67 -10.41 13.39 12.01
C ARG A 67 -10.17 14.08 13.37
N GLU A 68 -10.23 13.35 14.48
CA GLU A 68 -9.95 13.90 15.83
C GLU A 68 -8.47 14.25 16.04
N GLY A 69 -7.58 13.87 15.11
CA GLY A 69 -6.14 14.11 15.17
C GLY A 69 -5.40 13.35 16.27
N LYS A 70 -6.05 12.32 16.81
CA LYS A 70 -5.44 11.35 17.72
C LYS A 70 -5.10 10.06 16.98
N VAL A 71 -4.68 9.06 17.73
CA VAL A 71 -4.42 7.73 17.18
C VAL A 71 -5.69 7.15 16.57
N THR A 72 -5.64 6.70 15.32
CA THR A 72 -6.75 6.00 14.65
C THR A 72 -6.57 4.48 14.78
N THR A 73 -5.85 3.85 13.83
CA THR A 73 -5.64 2.40 13.81
C THR A 73 -4.62 1.94 14.86
N GLY A 74 -3.66 2.81 15.24
CA GLY A 74 -2.61 2.47 16.21
C GLY A 74 -1.50 1.59 15.64
N GLY A 75 -1.38 1.52 14.31
CA GLY A 75 -0.56 0.57 13.57
C GLY A 75 -1.36 -0.03 12.42
N ILE A 76 -0.78 -1.00 11.74
CA ILE A 76 -1.46 -1.67 10.62
C ILE A 76 -2.61 -2.57 11.11
N VAL A 77 -3.68 -2.59 10.34
CA VAL A 77 -4.75 -3.57 10.39
C VAL A 77 -4.52 -4.55 9.23
N THR A 78 -4.28 -5.82 9.55
CA THR A 78 -4.02 -6.87 8.56
C THR A 78 -5.29 -7.64 8.25
N VAL A 79 -5.61 -7.76 6.96
CA VAL A 79 -6.76 -8.51 6.47
C VAL A 79 -6.37 -9.99 6.36
N LYS A 80 -6.67 -10.77 7.40
CA LYS A 80 -6.28 -12.19 7.48
C LYS A 80 -6.80 -13.03 6.32
N ASP A 81 -8.01 -12.76 5.86
CA ASP A 81 -8.63 -13.50 4.76
C ASP A 81 -7.99 -13.23 3.38
N SER A 82 -7.08 -12.26 3.32
CA SER A 82 -6.29 -11.96 2.11
C SER A 82 -4.91 -12.63 2.10
N THR A 83 -4.54 -13.41 3.13
CA THR A 83 -3.18 -13.98 3.28
C THR A 83 -2.73 -14.80 2.06
N ASP A 84 -3.66 -15.53 1.44
CA ASP A 84 -3.40 -16.33 0.23
C ASP A 84 -3.51 -15.52 -1.07
N ASN A 85 -3.96 -14.26 -0.98
CA ASN A 85 -4.14 -13.29 -2.06
C ASN A 85 -3.08 -12.20 -1.93
N TRP A 86 -3.46 -10.94 -1.68
CA TRP A 86 -2.52 -9.82 -1.56
C TRP A 86 -1.78 -9.78 -0.22
N TYR A 87 -2.28 -10.49 0.80
CA TYR A 87 -1.85 -10.36 2.18
C TYR A 87 -1.82 -8.87 2.60
N LEU A 88 -2.95 -8.21 2.36
CA LEU A 88 -3.16 -6.79 2.46
C LEU A 88 -3.15 -6.33 3.92
N SER A 89 -2.49 -5.20 4.16
CA SER A 89 -2.60 -4.46 5.41
C SER A 89 -2.78 -2.97 5.14
N TRP A 90 -3.47 -2.27 6.02
CA TRP A 90 -3.71 -0.84 5.91
C TRP A 90 -3.58 -0.12 7.25
N THR A 91 -3.31 1.16 7.23
CA THR A 91 -3.16 1.97 8.44
C THR A 91 -3.64 3.40 8.22
N ILE A 92 -4.09 4.01 9.31
CA ILE A 92 -4.37 5.43 9.38
C ILE A 92 -3.61 5.96 10.60
N ASN A 93 -2.56 6.72 10.32
CA ASN A 93 -1.85 7.49 11.35
C ASN A 93 -2.70 8.71 11.77
N ARG A 94 -2.21 9.47 12.77
CA ARG A 94 -2.87 10.69 13.22
C ARG A 94 -3.09 11.64 12.03
N GLN A 95 -4.33 12.11 11.85
CA GLN A 95 -4.66 13.03 10.77
C GLN A 95 -4.70 14.50 11.26
N PRO A 96 -4.44 15.49 10.40
CA PRO A 96 -3.87 15.31 9.07
C PRO A 96 -2.42 14.81 9.13
N GLN A 97 -2.03 13.95 8.20
CA GLN A 97 -0.65 13.44 8.11
C GLN A 97 0.30 14.51 7.55
N PHE A 98 -0.20 15.38 6.67
CA PHE A 98 0.55 16.50 6.12
C PHE A 98 0.02 17.83 6.66
N LYS A 99 0.92 18.78 6.94
CA LYS A 99 0.54 20.09 7.51
C LYS A 99 -0.45 20.87 6.63
N ALA A 100 -0.37 20.71 5.31
CA ALA A 100 -1.22 21.40 4.34
C ALA A 100 -2.45 20.59 3.88
N GLN A 101 -2.66 19.39 4.43
CA GLN A 101 -3.80 18.53 4.08
C GLN A 101 -5.11 19.11 4.64
N ASP A 102 -6.18 18.99 3.86
CA ASP A 102 -7.55 19.31 4.32
C ASP A 102 -7.92 18.42 5.53
N LYS A 103 -8.44 19.03 6.60
CA LYS A 103 -8.75 18.32 7.85
C LYS A 103 -9.91 17.34 7.73
N ASN A 104 -10.76 17.47 6.72
CA ASN A 104 -11.87 16.56 6.46
C ASN A 104 -11.44 15.35 5.62
N THR A 105 -10.31 15.44 4.92
CA THR A 105 -9.76 14.32 4.15
C THR A 105 -8.92 13.43 5.05
N VAL A 106 -9.16 12.13 4.96
CA VAL A 106 -8.39 11.08 5.62
C VAL A 106 -7.49 10.40 4.60
N LEU A 107 -6.22 10.21 4.97
CA LEU A 107 -5.27 9.43 4.18
C LEU A 107 -5.08 8.04 4.77
N ILE A 108 -5.36 7.03 3.96
CA ILE A 108 -5.21 5.63 4.27
C ILE A 108 -4.02 5.11 3.49
N TRP A 109 -3.02 4.60 4.19
CA TRP A 109 -1.91 3.90 3.54
C TRP A 109 -2.15 2.40 3.60
N LEU A 110 -2.03 1.73 2.47
CA LEU A 110 -2.18 0.28 2.38
C LEU A 110 -1.02 -0.34 1.61
N TYR A 111 -0.75 -1.61 1.85
CA TYR A 111 0.26 -2.37 1.12
C TYR A 111 -0.09 -3.85 1.02
N SER A 112 0.41 -4.48 -0.04
CA SER A 112 0.34 -5.93 -0.31
C SER A 112 1.74 -6.54 -0.22
N LEU A 113 1.84 -7.69 0.46
CA LEU A 113 3.06 -8.51 0.47
C LEU A 113 3.14 -9.49 -0.71
N SER A 114 2.03 -9.72 -1.41
CA SER A 114 1.97 -10.62 -2.57
C SER A 114 1.41 -9.84 -3.77
N THR A 115 2.33 -9.30 -4.58
CA THR A 115 1.96 -8.38 -5.68
C THR A 115 1.51 -9.11 -6.94
N ASP A 116 1.81 -10.40 -7.04
CA ASP A 116 1.60 -11.29 -8.18
C ASP A 116 0.34 -12.18 -8.06
N LYS A 117 -0.27 -12.24 -6.88
CA LYS A 117 -1.49 -13.02 -6.64
C LYS A 117 -2.75 -12.21 -6.88
N ALA A 118 -3.78 -12.84 -7.43
CA ALA A 118 -5.07 -12.21 -7.65
C ALA A 118 -5.74 -11.77 -6.33
N GLY A 119 -6.42 -10.62 -6.34
CA GLY A 119 -7.24 -10.15 -5.21
C GLY A 119 -8.47 -11.03 -4.96
N ASN A 120 -9.05 -10.88 -3.77
CA ASN A 120 -10.31 -11.48 -3.35
C ASN A 120 -11.51 -10.88 -4.10
N TYR A 121 -11.52 -9.58 -4.40
CA TYR A 121 -12.60 -8.90 -5.11
C TYR A 121 -12.25 -8.59 -6.57
N VAL A 122 -11.16 -7.87 -6.83
CA VAL A 122 -10.80 -7.43 -8.20
C VAL A 122 -10.27 -8.53 -9.10
N ARG A 123 -9.93 -9.69 -8.55
CA ARG A 123 -9.44 -10.89 -9.26
C ARG A 123 -8.22 -10.65 -10.16
N LYS A 124 -7.40 -9.64 -9.85
CA LYS A 124 -6.14 -9.32 -10.53
C LYS A 124 -4.97 -9.18 -9.55
N PRO A 125 -3.73 -9.44 -9.99
CA PRO A 125 -2.53 -9.08 -9.24
C PRO A 125 -2.48 -7.58 -8.95
N MET A 126 -2.10 -7.19 -7.73
CA MET A 126 -2.04 -5.76 -7.36
C MET A 126 -1.14 -4.95 -8.31
N ARG A 127 -0.05 -5.55 -8.80
CA ARG A 127 0.88 -4.89 -9.75
C ARG A 127 0.30 -4.61 -11.14
N GLU A 128 -0.86 -5.18 -11.44
CA GLU A 128 -1.64 -5.01 -12.67
C GLU A 128 -2.91 -4.18 -12.45
N CYS A 129 -3.14 -3.72 -11.20
CA CYS A 129 -4.29 -2.90 -10.84
C CYS A 129 -4.00 -1.41 -11.08
N THR A 130 -5.04 -0.68 -11.43
CA THR A 130 -5.08 0.78 -11.30
C THR A 130 -5.26 1.18 -9.83
N GLY A 131 -5.03 2.45 -9.50
CA GLY A 131 -5.31 2.96 -8.16
C GLY A 131 -6.78 2.75 -7.74
N GLU A 132 -7.72 2.92 -8.66
CA GLU A 132 -9.14 2.66 -8.42
C GLU A 132 -9.38 1.19 -8.03
N GLU A 133 -8.80 0.24 -8.76
CA GLU A 133 -8.98 -1.20 -8.46
C GLU A 133 -8.32 -1.60 -7.14
N VAL A 134 -7.18 -1.01 -6.80
CA VAL A 134 -6.58 -1.18 -5.46
C VAL A 134 -7.53 -0.67 -4.37
N CYS A 135 -8.17 0.47 -4.58
CA CYS A 135 -9.17 1.01 -3.67
C CYS A 135 -10.37 0.07 -3.55
N GLN A 136 -10.89 -0.46 -4.66
CA GLN A 136 -12.02 -1.38 -4.67
C GLN A 136 -11.76 -2.63 -3.79
N GLU A 137 -10.58 -3.24 -3.92
CA GLU A 137 -10.20 -4.40 -3.09
C GLU A 137 -10.17 -4.06 -1.60
N TRP A 138 -9.66 -2.87 -1.24
CA TRP A 138 -9.65 -2.43 0.15
C TRP A 138 -11.06 -2.12 0.68
N LEU A 139 -11.91 -1.46 -0.11
CA LEU A 139 -13.31 -1.18 0.24
C LEU A 139 -14.08 -2.48 0.51
N TYR A 140 -13.86 -3.51 -0.29
CA TYR A 140 -14.39 -4.86 -0.06
C TYR A 140 -14.00 -5.39 1.33
N HIS A 141 -12.71 -5.30 1.69
CA HIS A 141 -12.21 -5.83 2.95
C HIS A 141 -12.63 -5.04 4.21
N ILE A 142 -13.01 -3.76 4.07
CA ILE A 142 -13.62 -3.00 5.18
C ILE A 142 -15.15 -3.14 5.23
N GLY A 143 -15.72 -3.98 4.36
CA GLY A 143 -17.12 -4.40 4.38
C GLY A 143 -18.09 -3.42 3.74
N ILE A 144 -17.64 -2.60 2.78
CA ILE A 144 -18.55 -1.81 1.93
C ILE A 144 -19.38 -2.78 1.07
N PRO A 145 -20.70 -2.55 0.87
CA PRO A 145 -21.53 -3.40 0.00
C PRO A 145 -20.99 -3.45 -1.43
N GLU A 146 -20.92 -4.65 -2.02
CA GLU A 146 -20.25 -4.89 -3.32
C GLU A 146 -20.81 -4.01 -4.45
N GLU A 147 -22.10 -3.71 -4.41
CA GLU A 147 -22.79 -2.85 -5.37
C GLU A 147 -22.36 -1.38 -5.32
N GLU A 148 -21.78 -0.92 -4.19
CA GLU A 148 -21.35 0.47 -3.98
C GLU A 148 -19.83 0.65 -4.20
N ILE A 149 -19.06 -0.43 -4.09
CA ILE A 149 -17.58 -0.41 -4.12
C ILE A 149 -17.04 0.34 -5.33
N LYS A 150 -17.53 0.01 -6.53
CA LYS A 150 -17.02 0.61 -7.77
C LYS A 150 -17.25 2.12 -7.81
N THR A 151 -18.46 2.55 -7.48
CA THR A 151 -18.84 3.97 -7.46
C THR A 151 -18.03 4.73 -6.42
N LEU A 152 -17.92 4.21 -5.21
CA LEU A 152 -17.15 4.85 -4.13
C LEU A 152 -15.65 4.92 -4.43
N ALA A 153 -15.06 3.88 -5.02
CA ALA A 153 -13.65 3.91 -5.41
C ALA A 153 -13.38 4.96 -6.50
N GLN A 154 -14.31 5.14 -7.44
CA GLN A 154 -14.16 6.04 -8.58
C GLN A 154 -14.47 7.51 -8.24
N GLU A 155 -15.53 7.75 -7.49
CA GLU A 155 -16.08 9.10 -7.27
C GLU A 155 -15.72 9.69 -5.90
N ALA A 156 -15.52 8.84 -4.89
CA ALA A 156 -15.33 9.25 -3.50
C ALA A 156 -13.88 9.07 -3.00
N CYS A 157 -13.01 8.45 -3.80
CA CYS A 157 -11.62 8.20 -3.46
C CYS A 157 -10.68 8.71 -4.53
N ASN A 158 -9.49 9.15 -4.10
CA ASN A 158 -8.35 9.35 -4.97
C ASN A 158 -7.22 8.44 -4.50
N THR A 159 -6.70 7.59 -5.39
CA THR A 159 -5.70 6.58 -5.03
C THR A 159 -4.45 6.73 -5.88
N THR A 160 -3.31 6.86 -5.21
CA THR A 160 -1.98 7.05 -5.81
C THR A 160 -0.98 6.02 -5.30
#